data_AF-A0A7K1V8H3-F1
#
_entry.id   AF-A0A7K1V8H3-F1
#
_cell.length_a   1.000
_cell.length_b   1.000
_cell.length_c   1.000
_cell.angle_alpha   90.00
_cell.angle_beta   90.00
_cell.angle_gamma   90.00
#
_symmetry.space_group_name_H-M   'P 1'
#
loop_
_entity.id
_entity.type
_entity.pdbx_description
1 polymer ?
#
loop_
_entity_poly.entity_id
_entity_poly.type
_entity_poly.pdbx_seq_one_letter_code
_entity_poly.pdbx_strand_id
1 'polypeptide(L)'
;MRYVMRHRVLSLGNDYWVTDEGGNRAFLVDGKVFSFRRGFELKGPQGEVYAHAHKKVLALRDTMVVKSGGAHAATIRKKLFSPVRHSFRISLADGE
;
A
#
# COMPACT_ATOMS: atom_id res chain seq x y z
N MET A 1 -8.87 15.59 7.39
CA MET A 1 -8.39 14.25 7.78
C MET A 1 -6.98 14.07 7.24
N ARG A 2 -5.95 14.17 8.08
CA ARG A 2 -4.55 13.95 7.68
C ARG A 2 -4.04 12.68 8.34
N TYR A 3 -3.49 11.79 7.53
CA TYR A 3 -2.81 10.59 7.99
C TYR A 3 -1.32 10.77 7.77
N VAL A 4 -0.53 10.38 8.77
CA VAL A 4 0.92 10.44 8.72
C VAL A 4 1.47 9.03 8.78
N MET A 5 2.11 8.61 7.70
CA MET A 5 2.92 7.40 7.69
C MET A 5 4.34 7.77 8.12
N ARG A 6 4.80 7.25 9.25
CA ARG A 6 6.18 7.46 9.71
C ARG A 6 7.01 6.21 9.42
N HIS A 7 7.95 6.33 8.49
CA HIS A 7 8.95 5.29 8.24
C HIS A 7 10.10 5.46 9.25
N ARG A 8 10.27 4.51 10.16
CA ARG A 8 11.45 4.46 11.04
C ARG A 8 12.50 3.60 10.34
N VAL A 9 13.53 4.25 9.79
CA VAL A 9 14.61 3.62 9.00
C VAL A 9 15.46 2.62 9.82
N LEU A 10 15.22 2.50 11.14
CA LEU A 10 16.02 1.74 12.10
C LEU A 10 15.43 0.38 12.52
N SER A 11 14.26 0.00 12.00
CA SER A 11 13.64 -1.29 12.32
C SER A 11 13.73 -2.21 11.11
N LEU A 12 14.48 -3.30 11.28
CA LEU A 12 14.58 -4.47 10.39
C LEU A 12 13.24 -5.24 10.24
N GLY A 13 12.10 -4.58 10.47
CA GLY A 13 10.75 -5.12 10.29
C GLY A 13 10.05 -4.33 9.19
N ASN A 14 9.44 -5.03 8.25
CA ASN A 14 8.71 -4.44 7.13
C ASN A 14 7.36 -3.81 7.54
N ASP A 15 7.08 -3.70 8.84
CA ASP A 15 5.76 -3.32 9.37
C ASP A 15 5.77 -1.84 9.78
N TYR A 16 4.73 -1.10 9.43
CA TYR A 16 4.64 0.35 9.64
C TYR A 16 3.29 0.77 10.18
N TRP A 17 3.27 1.63 11.20
CA TRP A 17 2.03 2.23 11.70
C TRP A 17 1.73 3.56 10.98
N VAL A 18 0.49 3.69 10.53
CA VAL A 18 -0.10 4.95 10.07
C VAL A 18 -0.81 5.58 11.26
N THR A 19 -0.44 6.82 11.59
CA THR A 19 -1.05 7.58 12.68
C THR A 19 -1.96 8.67 12.14
N ASP A 20 -3.01 9.02 12.88
CA ASP A 20 -3.79 10.23 12.65
C ASP A 20 -3.04 11.49 13.15
N GLU A 21 -3.68 12.66 13.06
CA GLU A 21 -3.12 13.94 13.56
C GLU A 21 -2.89 13.95 15.07
N GLY A 22 -3.65 13.16 15.83
CA GLY A 22 -3.50 13.01 17.28
C GLY A 22 -2.38 12.05 17.68
N GLY A 23 -1.73 11.38 16.71
CA GLY A 23 -0.73 10.35 16.99
C GLY A 23 -1.33 8.99 17.31
N ASN A 24 -2.64 8.80 17.17
CA ASN A 24 -3.29 7.52 17.38
C ASN A 24 -3.00 6.60 16.20
N ARG A 25 -2.75 5.34 16.49
CA ARG A 25 -2.53 4.30 15.47
C ARG A 25 -3.85 4.02 14.75
N ALA A 26 -3.97 4.53 13.52
CA ALA A 26 -5.16 4.35 12.69
C ALA A 26 -5.08 3.06 11.86
N PHE A 27 -3.90 2.74 11.31
CA PHE A 27 -3.70 1.53 10.51
C PHE A 27 -2.31 0.94 10.73
N LEU A 28 -2.21 -0.37 10.58
CA LEU A 28 -0.98 -1.13 10.53
C LEU A 28 -0.76 -1.62 9.10
N VAL A 29 0.36 -1.23 8.51
CA VAL A 29 0.86 -1.83 7.27
C VAL A 29 1.73 -3.02 7.68
N ASP A 30 1.22 -4.23 7.47
CA ASP A 30 1.96 -5.45 7.69
C ASP A 30 2.76 -5.80 6.42
N GLY A 31 4.08 -5.77 6.57
CA GLY A 31 5.04 -6.08 5.52
C GLY A 31 5.60 -7.49 5.62
N LYS A 32 4.96 -8.40 6.35
CA LYS A 32 5.25 -9.83 6.27
C LYS A 32 5.12 -10.37 4.85
N VAL A 33 4.25 -9.76 4.02
CA VAL A 33 4.13 -10.00 2.56
C VAL A 33 5.25 -9.33 1.75
N PHE A 34 5.96 -8.37 2.34
CA PHE A 34 7.08 -7.64 1.77
C PHE A 34 8.40 -8.43 1.79
N SER A 35 8.43 -9.60 2.45
CA SER A 35 9.64 -10.47 2.52
C SER A 35 10.19 -10.83 1.13
N PHE A 36 9.35 -10.74 0.09
CA PHE A 36 9.75 -10.86 -1.32
C PHE A 36 9.47 -9.61 -2.18
N ARG A 37 9.47 -8.40 -1.59
CA ARG A 37 9.19 -7.11 -2.28
C ARG A 37 7.90 -7.08 -3.12
N ARG A 38 6.93 -7.94 -2.81
CA ARG A 38 5.80 -8.22 -3.71
C ARG A 38 4.44 -7.82 -3.15
N GLY A 39 4.31 -7.31 -1.92
CA GLY A 39 3.02 -6.81 -1.42
C GLY A 39 3.02 -6.40 0.05
N PHE A 40 1.91 -5.83 0.50
CA PHE A 40 1.63 -5.46 1.89
C PHE A 40 0.15 -5.64 2.21
N GLU A 41 -0.16 -5.89 3.47
CA GLU A 41 -1.53 -5.87 4.01
C GLU A 41 -1.75 -4.61 4.83
N LEU A 42 -2.91 -3.99 4.67
CA LEU A 42 -3.39 -2.90 5.51
C LEU A 42 -4.37 -3.46 6.52
N LYS A 43 -3.97 -3.45 7.78
CA LYS A 43 -4.74 -3.89 8.93
C LYS A 43 -5.21 -2.69 9.74
N GLY A 44 -6.38 -2.81 10.33
CA GLY A 44 -6.84 -1.89 11.35
C GLY A 44 -6.17 -2.14 12.70
N PRO A 45 -6.46 -1.29 13.69
CA PRO A 45 -5.85 -1.38 15.01
C PRO A 45 -6.28 -2.64 15.79
N GLN A 46 -7.39 -3.28 15.40
CA GLN A 46 -7.89 -4.52 16.03
C GLN A 46 -7.45 -5.78 15.25
N GLY A 47 -6.65 -5.62 14.18
CA GLY A 47 -6.14 -6.72 13.35
C GLY A 47 -7.03 -7.10 12.16
N GLU A 48 -8.11 -6.38 11.94
CA GLU A 48 -9.00 -6.50 10.79
C GLU A 48 -8.27 -6.13 9.49
N VAL A 49 -8.35 -6.97 8.45
CA VAL A 49 -7.69 -6.67 7.16
C VAL A 49 -8.62 -5.83 6.30
N TYR A 50 -8.28 -4.56 6.09
CA TYR A 50 -9.04 -3.66 5.21
C TYR A 50 -8.65 -3.84 3.75
N ALA A 51 -7.36 -3.95 3.47
CA ALA A 51 -6.88 -4.07 2.10
C ALA A 51 -5.61 -4.91 2.00
N HIS A 52 -5.43 -5.54 0.85
CA HIS A 52 -4.22 -6.27 0.49
C HIS A 52 -3.70 -5.77 -0.85
N ALA A 53 -2.49 -5.23 -0.87
CA ALA A 53 -1.83 -4.76 -2.07
C ALA A 53 -0.72 -5.73 -2.46
N HIS A 54 -0.69 -6.18 -3.72
CA HIS A 54 0.38 -7.03 -4.23
C HIS A 54 0.82 -6.60 -5.62
N LYS A 55 2.11 -6.79 -5.93
CA LYS A 55 2.70 -6.54 -7.23
C LYS A 55 2.24 -7.62 -8.21
N LYS A 56 1.75 -7.20 -9.37
CA LYS A 56 1.39 -8.09 -10.46
C LYS A 56 2.68 -8.59 -11.13
N VAL A 57 3.00 -9.87 -10.93
CA VAL A 57 4.23 -10.51 -11.46
C VAL A 57 4.20 -10.63 -12.99
N LEU A 58 3.01 -10.83 -13.57
CA LEU A 58 2.79 -10.98 -15.02
C LEU A 58 2.65 -9.65 -15.78
N ALA A 59 2.99 -8.51 -15.15
CA ALA A 59 2.90 -7.22 -15.82
C ALA A 59 4.26 -6.82 -16.40
N LEU A 60 4.26 -6.34 -17.66
CA LEU A 60 5.46 -5.79 -18.33
C LEU A 60 6.11 -4.61 -17.58
N ARG A 61 5.40 -4.00 -16.64
CA ARG A 61 5.80 -2.82 -15.85
C ARG A 61 5.35 -2.94 -14.40
N ASP A 62 5.95 -2.11 -13.54
CA ASP A 62 5.55 -1.96 -12.14
C ASP A 62 4.05 -1.65 -12.02
N THR A 63 3.30 -2.70 -11.66
CA THR A 63 1.85 -2.68 -11.49
C THR A 63 1.56 -3.32 -10.14
N MET A 64 0.80 -2.61 -9.31
CA MET A 64 0.35 -3.07 -8.01
C MET A 64 -1.18 -3.15 -8.03
N VAL A 65 -1.71 -4.25 -7.52
CA VAL A 65 -3.13 -4.53 -7.43
C VAL A 65 -3.52 -4.47 -5.96
N VAL A 66 -4.51 -3.65 -5.66
CA VAL A 66 -5.13 -3.51 -4.35
C VAL A 66 -6.44 -4.27 -4.36
N LYS A 67 -6.62 -5.12 -3.36
CA LYS A 67 -7.86 -5.82 -3.07
C LYS A 67 -8.41 -5.33 -1.74
N SER A 68 -9.71 -5.13 -1.65
CA SER A 68 -10.43 -4.77 -0.41
C SER A 68 -11.57 -5.76 -0.23
N GLY A 69 -11.73 -6.32 0.98
CA GLY A 69 -12.76 -7.33 1.25
C GLY A 69 -12.73 -8.56 0.31
N GLY A 70 -11.56 -8.88 -0.25
CA GLY A 70 -11.39 -9.96 -1.25
C GLY A 70 -11.67 -9.57 -2.70
N ALA A 71 -12.33 -8.43 -2.96
CA ALA A 71 -12.61 -7.92 -4.30
C ALA A 71 -11.46 -7.05 -4.85
N HIS A 72 -11.36 -6.91 -6.18
CA HIS A 72 -10.41 -6.00 -6.80
C HIS A 72 -10.87 -4.57 -6.59
N ALA A 73 -10.11 -3.77 -5.84
CA ALA A 73 -10.48 -2.40 -5.51
C ALA A 73 -9.75 -1.38 -6.40
N ALA A 74 -8.45 -1.59 -6.65
CA ALA A 74 -7.67 -0.67 -7.46
C ALA A 74 -6.47 -1.33 -8.13
N THR A 75 -6.00 -0.71 -9.20
CA THR A 75 -4.71 -0.99 -9.82
C THR A 75 -3.87 0.28 -9.85
N ILE A 76 -2.69 0.24 -9.24
CA ILE A 76 -1.69 1.29 -9.25
C ILE A 76 -0.63 0.95 -10.29
N ARG A 77 -0.36 1.85 -11.23
CA ARG A 77 0.64 1.67 -12.30
C ARG A 77 1.67 2.79 -12.25
N LYS A 78 2.94 2.44 -12.33
CA LYS A 78 4.01 3.43 -12.50
C LYS A 78 3.98 4.00 -13.92
N LYS A 79 4.07 5.32 -14.09
CA LYS A 79 4.24 5.92 -15.43
C LYS A 79 5.64 5.60 -15.95
N LEU A 80 5.75 5.14 -17.21
CA LEU A 80 7.04 4.81 -17.82
C LEU A 80 7.91 6.05 -18.09
N PHE A 81 7.28 7.15 -18.50
CA PHE A 81 7.96 8.42 -18.77
C PHE A 81 7.52 9.44 -17.73
N SER A 82 8.41 9.73 -16.77
CA SER A 82 8.31 10.91 -15.91
C SER A 82 9.72 11.42 -15.67
N PRO A 83 10.19 12.40 -16.48
CA PRO A 83 11.61 12.78 -16.51
C PRO A 83 12.13 13.43 -15.21
N VAL A 84 11.26 13.79 -14.26
CA VAL A 84 11.64 14.60 -13.08
C VAL A 84 11.11 14.04 -11.76
N ARG A 85 10.04 13.23 -11.74
CA ARG A 85 9.38 12.79 -10.49
C ARG A 85 8.79 11.38 -10.59
N HIS A 86 8.74 10.68 -9.46
CA HIS A 86 7.97 9.45 -9.35
C HIS A 86 6.47 9.75 -9.52
N SER A 87 5.88 9.28 -10.64
CA SER A 87 4.45 9.42 -10.90
C SER A 87 3.78 8.05 -11.00
N PHE A 88 2.67 7.91 -10.29
CA PHE A 88 1.84 6.71 -10.27
C PHE A 88 0.44 7.09 -10.76
N ARG A 89 -0.19 6.21 -11.53
CA ARG A 89 -1.60 6.32 -11.94
C ARG A 89 -2.39 5.27 -11.18
N ILE A 90 -3.43 5.70 -10.48
CA ILE A 90 -4.35 4.82 -9.77
C ILE A 90 -5.59 4.67 -10.65
N SER A 91 -6.01 3.42 -10.87
CA SER A 91 -7.25 3.07 -11.56
C SER A 91 -8.10 2.29 -10.57
N LEU A 92 -9.17 2.90 -10.09
CA LEU A 92 -10.14 2.25 -9.21
C LEU A 92 -10.99 1.28 -10.05
N ALA A 93 -11.34 0.13 -9.48
CA ALA A 93 -12.18 -0.86 -10.15
C ALA A 93 -13.60 -0.31 -10.36
N ASP A 94 -14.03 0.56 -9.44
CA ASP A 94 -15.38 1.13 -9.42
C ASP A 94 -15.51 2.37 -10.33
N GLY A 95 -14.42 2.83 -10.95
CA GLY A 95 -14.41 3.90 -11.95
C GLY A 95 -14.46 5.33 -11.42
N GLU A 96 -14.61 5.53 -10.11
CA GLU A 96 -14.68 6.84 -9.44
C GLU A 96 -13.56 7.02 -8.41
#